data_AF-A0A255GJZ7-F1
#
_entry.id   AF-A0A255GJZ7-F1
#
_cell.length_a   1.000
_cell.length_b   1.000
_cell.length_c   1.000
_cell.angle_alpha   90.00
_cell.angle_beta   90.00
_cell.angle_gamma   90.00
#
_symmetry.space_group_name_H-M   'P 1'
#
loop_
_entity.id
_entity.type
_entity.pdbx_description
1 polymer ?
#
loop_
_entity_poly.entity_id
_entity_poly.type
_entity_poly.pdbx_seq_one_letter_code
_entity_poly.pdbx_strand_id
1 'polypeptide(L)'
;MSDLQCPARLLFVAVDGFDRRALLAALGAERVAGLWAATEAEAAELAEALGLGVRVDERLSDPDQLDQLIEDVADLGRGETTVLLGRIGPLEVLVDGDGVRRRPWLIR
;
A
#
# COMPACT_ATOMS: atom_id res chain seq x y z
N MET A 1 7.83 -4.72 26.42
CA MET A 1 7.06 -5.90 25.99
C MET A 1 6.62 -5.63 24.56
N SER A 2 7.21 -6.33 23.59
CA SER A 2 6.74 -6.63 22.22
C SER A 2 5.87 -5.62 21.43
N ASP A 3 6.36 -4.40 21.17
CA ASP A 3 5.78 -3.54 20.12
C ASP A 3 6.21 -3.95 18.69
N LEU A 4 6.93 -5.08 18.56
CA LEU A 4 7.38 -5.67 17.28
C LEU A 4 6.42 -6.75 16.74
N GLN A 5 5.29 -7.01 17.39
CA GLN A 5 4.38 -8.12 17.03
C GLN A 5 3.25 -7.77 16.06
N CYS A 6 3.10 -6.51 15.67
CA CYS A 6 2.08 -6.10 14.71
C CYS A 6 2.73 -5.87 13.34
N PRO A 7 2.67 -6.86 12.41
CA PRO A 7 3.24 -6.69 11.08
C PRO A 7 2.57 -5.51 10.36
N ALA A 8 3.37 -4.68 9.70
CA ALA A 8 2.85 -3.69 8.76
C ALA A 8 2.57 -4.38 7.42
N ARG A 9 1.38 -4.15 6.86
CA ARG A 9 0.97 -4.72 5.57
C ARG A 9 0.82 -3.61 4.55
N LEU A 10 1.60 -3.71 3.48
CA LEU A 10 1.63 -2.76 2.38
C LEU A 10 1.09 -3.45 1.12
N LEU A 11 0.09 -2.85 0.49
CA LEU A 11 -0.51 -3.32 -0.76
C LEU A 11 -0.15 -2.36 -1.89
N PHE A 12 0.78 -2.77 -2.72
CA PHE A 12 1.18 -2.04 -3.91
C PHE A 12 0.23 -2.34 -5.06
N VAL A 13 -0.32 -1.28 -5.64
CA VAL A 13 -1.24 -1.31 -6.75
C VAL A 13 -0.64 -0.48 -7.87
N ALA A 14 -0.53 -1.08 -9.05
CA ALA A 14 -0.14 -0.33 -10.24
C ALA A 14 -1.24 0.68 -10.58
N VAL A 15 -0.89 1.94 -10.88
CA VAL A 15 -1.85 2.97 -11.32
C VAL A 15 -2.62 2.52 -12.57
N ASP A 16 -1.92 1.80 -13.47
CA ASP A 16 -2.47 1.32 -14.72
C ASP A 16 -2.76 -0.18 -14.70
N GLY A 17 -3.78 -0.61 -15.47
CA GLY A 17 -3.98 -2.02 -15.82
C GLY A 17 -4.71 -2.89 -14.79
N PHE A 18 -5.30 -2.32 -13.74
CA PHE A 18 -6.11 -3.06 -12.77
C PHE A 18 -7.62 -2.81 -12.91
N ASP A 19 -8.42 -3.83 -12.58
CA ASP A 19 -9.86 -3.67 -12.41
C ASP A 19 -10.15 -3.00 -11.06
N ARG A 20 -10.59 -1.75 -11.13
CA ARG A 20 -10.91 -0.94 -9.95
C ARG A 20 -12.01 -1.53 -9.09
N ARG A 21 -13.00 -2.20 -9.67
CA ARG A 21 -14.09 -2.84 -8.92
C ARG A 21 -13.57 -4.04 -8.14
N ALA A 22 -12.70 -4.84 -8.75
CA ALA A 22 -12.04 -5.96 -8.08
C ALA A 22 -11.13 -5.47 -6.93
N LEU A 23 -10.40 -4.36 -7.15
CA LEU A 23 -9.59 -3.74 -6.10
C LEU A 23 -10.43 -3.32 -4.90
N LEU A 24 -11.52 -2.56 -5.12
CA LEU A 24 -12.38 -2.10 -4.04
C LEU A 24 -13.04 -3.26 -3.30
N ALA A 25 -13.43 -4.33 -4.01
CA ALA A 25 -13.97 -5.53 -3.38
C ALA A 25 -12.91 -6.22 -2.49
N ALA A 26 -11.67 -6.33 -2.96
CA ALA A 26 -10.57 -6.90 -2.19
C ALA A 26 -10.22 -6.04 -0.97
N LEU A 27 -10.19 -4.72 -1.11
CA LEU A 27 -9.91 -3.78 -0.02
C LEU A 27 -11.06 -3.67 0.98
N GLY A 28 -12.32 -3.85 0.56
CA GLY A 28 -13.47 -3.82 1.45
C GLY A 28 -13.49 -4.93 2.51
N ALA A 29 -12.74 -6.01 2.29
CA ALA A 29 -12.51 -7.07 3.28
C ALA A 29 -11.37 -6.75 4.25
N GLU A 30 -10.63 -5.66 4.01
CA GLU A 30 -9.41 -5.29 4.72
C GLU A 30 -9.63 -4.00 5.54
N ARG A 31 -8.88 -3.87 6.64
CA ARG A 31 -8.84 -2.61 7.39
C ARG A 31 -7.74 -1.72 6.81
N VAL A 32 -8.10 -0.98 5.76
CA VAL A 32 -7.20 0.01 5.14
C VAL A 32 -7.18 1.29 5.96
N ALA A 33 -6.00 1.71 6.41
CA ALA A 33 -5.83 2.91 7.23
C ALA A 33 -4.98 4.00 6.56
N GLY A 34 -4.35 3.68 5.42
CA GLY A 34 -3.52 4.63 4.68
C GLY A 34 -3.63 4.42 3.19
N LEU A 35 -3.62 5.53 2.45
CA LEU A 35 -3.50 5.55 1.00
C LEU A 35 -2.36 6.50 0.61
N TRP A 36 -1.41 5.97 -0.14
CA TRP A 36 -0.27 6.71 -0.67
C TRP A 36 -0.29 6.67 -2.19
N ALA A 37 0.15 7.74 -2.84
CA ALA A 37 0.25 7.83 -4.29
C ALA A 37 1.37 8.76 -4.73
N ALA A 38 1.85 8.61 -5.97
CA ALA A 38 2.82 9.55 -6.53
C ALA A 38 2.21 10.93 -6.76
N THR A 39 0.92 11.01 -7.04
CA THR A 39 0.15 12.25 -7.10
C THR A 39 -1.24 12.08 -6.47
N GLU A 40 -1.83 13.18 -6.01
CA GLU A 40 -3.20 13.15 -5.47
C GLU A 40 -4.24 12.77 -6.54
N ALA A 41 -4.02 13.21 -7.78
CA ALA A 41 -4.92 12.93 -8.91
C ALA A 41 -5.04 11.43 -9.22
N GLU A 42 -3.94 10.68 -9.11
CA GLU A 42 -3.95 9.23 -9.37
C GLU A 42 -4.80 8.46 -8.35
N ALA A 43 -4.86 8.95 -7.10
CA ALA A 43 -5.54 8.27 -6.01
C ALA A 43 -6.88 8.89 -5.61
N ALA A 44 -7.29 10.04 -6.18
CA ALA A 44 -8.47 10.78 -5.78
C ALA A 44 -9.75 9.90 -5.69
N GLU A 45 -10.03 9.13 -6.73
CA GLU A 45 -11.21 8.25 -6.76
C GLU A 45 -11.12 7.11 -5.72
N LEU A 46 -9.93 6.56 -5.49
CA LEU A 46 -9.72 5.49 -4.51
C LEU A 46 -9.81 6.03 -3.08
N ALA A 47 -9.29 7.24 -2.85
CA ALA A 47 -9.44 7.98 -1.59
C ALA A 47 -10.92 8.22 -1.28
N GLU A 48 -11.69 8.70 -2.26
CA GLU A 48 -13.14 8.92 -2.10
C GLU A 48 -13.86 7.61 -1.75
N ALA A 49 -13.58 6.53 -2.48
CA ALA A 49 -14.22 5.23 -2.26
C ALA A 49 -13.87 4.60 -0.89
N LEU A 50 -12.65 4.84 -0.38
CA LEU A 50 -12.20 4.34 0.92
C LEU A 50 -12.51 5.31 2.07
N GLY A 51 -12.90 6.55 1.78
CA GLY A 51 -13.06 7.61 2.78
C GLY A 51 -11.75 8.01 3.46
N LEU A 52 -10.63 7.94 2.73
CA LEU A 52 -9.28 8.21 3.25
C LEU A 52 -8.66 9.44 2.57
N GLY A 53 -7.77 10.13 3.30
CA GLY A 53 -6.90 11.13 2.70
C GLY A 53 -5.73 10.47 1.93
N VAL A 54 -5.20 11.18 0.92
CA VAL A 54 -4.03 10.74 0.16
C VAL A 54 -2.76 11.33 0.76
N ARG A 55 -1.74 10.49 0.99
CA ARG A 55 -0.37 10.93 1.23
C ARG A 55 0.41 10.87 -0.09
N VAL A 56 1.02 11.98 -0.48
CA VAL A 56 1.74 12.08 -1.75
C VAL A 56 3.24 11.80 -1.51
N ASP A 57 3.79 10.86 -2.26
CA ASP A 57 5.22 10.53 -2.25
C ASP A 57 5.69 10.13 -3.66
N GLU A 58 6.49 11.00 -4.27
CA GLU A 58 6.96 10.84 -5.65
C GLU A 58 7.82 9.57 -5.87
N ARG A 59 8.40 9.01 -4.81
CA ARG A 59 9.17 7.75 -4.86
C ARG A 59 8.34 6.58 -5.36
N LEU A 60 7.01 6.65 -5.30
CA LEU A 60 6.11 5.65 -5.89
C LEU A 60 6.18 5.55 -7.42
N SER A 61 6.80 6.54 -8.06
CA SER A 61 7.13 6.51 -9.49
C SER A 61 8.51 5.95 -9.80
N ASP A 62 9.36 5.72 -8.79
CA ASP A 62 10.75 5.31 -8.93
C ASP A 62 11.00 3.92 -8.29
N PRO A 63 11.15 2.86 -9.10
CA PRO A 63 11.43 1.51 -8.60
C PRO A 63 12.69 1.40 -7.73
N ASP A 64 13.71 2.25 -7.96
CA ASP A 64 14.98 2.18 -7.25
C ASP A 64 14.85 2.71 -5.81
N GLN A 65 13.79 3.47 -5.51
CA GLN A 65 13.50 4.05 -4.19
C GLN A 65 12.49 3.22 -3.37
N LEU A 66 11.99 2.11 -3.93
CA LEU A 66 10.91 1.34 -3.34
C LEU A 66 11.27 0.75 -1.98
N ASP A 67 12.51 0.27 -1.83
CA ASP A 67 12.96 -0.37 -0.59
C ASP A 67 12.97 0.62 0.57
N GLN A 68 13.48 1.84 0.34
CA GLN A 68 13.45 2.91 1.35
C GLN A 68 12.02 3.35 1.68
N LEU A 69 11.16 3.45 0.65
CA LEU A 69 9.76 3.79 0.86
C LEU A 69 9.02 2.74 1.71
N ILE A 70 9.29 1.44 1.48
CA ILE A 70 8.70 0.35 2.26
C ILE A 70 9.04 0.49 3.74
N GLU A 71 10.29 0.79 4.07
CA GLU A 71 10.73 0.98 5.47
C GLU A 71 10.02 2.18 6.11
N ASP A 72 10.03 3.34 5.44
CA ASP A 72 9.41 4.56 5.95
C ASP A 72 7.90 4.39 6.19
N VAL A 73 7.18 3.75 5.26
CA VAL A 73 5.74 3.53 5.36
C VAL A 73 5.40 2.46 6.39
N ALA A 74 6.21 1.40 6.49
CA ALA A 74 6.00 0.34 7.48
C ALA A 74 6.13 0.87 8.92
N ASP A 75 7.05 1.80 9.16
CA ASP A 75 7.20 2.42 10.48
C ASP A 75 5.98 3.26 10.88
N LEU A 76 5.29 3.86 9.91
CA LEU A 76 4.08 4.67 10.13
C LEU A 76 2.80 3.82 10.25
N GLY A 77 2.80 2.60 9.70
CA GLY A 77 1.60 1.77 9.50
C GLY A 77 1.55 0.49 10.34
N ARG A 78 2.20 0.44 11.51
CA ARG A 78 2.28 -0.78 12.33
C ARG A 78 0.89 -1.32 12.70
N GLY A 79 0.60 -2.55 12.28
CA GLY A 79 -0.66 -3.24 12.56
C GLY A 79 -1.84 -2.84 11.66
N GLU A 80 -1.62 -1.99 10.65
CA GLU A 80 -2.66 -1.55 9.73
C GLU A 80 -2.28 -1.85 8.27
N THR A 81 -3.28 -1.90 7.39
CA THR A 81 -3.04 -2.06 5.94
C THR A 81 -2.91 -0.69 5.30
N THR A 82 -1.81 -0.47 4.59
CA THR A 82 -1.59 0.73 3.79
C THR A 82 -1.57 0.34 2.31
N VAL A 83 -2.34 1.08 1.50
CA VAL A 83 -2.34 0.94 0.04
C VAL A 83 -1.37 1.96 -0.55
N LEU A 84 -0.51 1.50 -1.45
CA LEU A 84 0.43 2.32 -2.19
C LEU A 84 0.12 2.22 -3.67
N LEU A 85 -0.34 3.33 -4.26
CA LEU A 85 -0.65 3.45 -5.67
C LEU A 85 0.58 4.00 -6.40
N GLY A 86 1.17 3.21 -7.29
CA GLY A 86 2.41 3.58 -7.97
C GLY A 86 2.61 2.82 -9.26
N ARG A 87 3.84 2.70 -9.75
CA ARG A 87 4.13 1.96 -10.99
C ARG A 87 4.35 0.46 -10.81
N ILE A 88 4.37 0.01 -9.56
CA ILE A 88 4.69 -1.37 -9.19
C ILE A 88 3.46 -2.01 -8.57
N GLY A 89 3.15 -3.23 -8.99
CA GLY A 89 2.05 -4.02 -8.44
C GLY A 89 1.39 -4.90 -9.50
N PRO A 90 0.43 -5.76 -9.10
CA PRO A 90 -0.08 -5.92 -7.73
C PRO A 90 0.89 -6.74 -6.86
N LEU A 91 1.34 -6.16 -5.74
CA LEU A 91 2.32 -6.76 -4.84
C LEU A 91 1.91 -6.53 -3.39
N GLU A 92 2.01 -7.57 -2.58
CA GLU A 92 1.84 -7.48 -1.14
C GLU A 92 3.19 -7.58 -0.45
N VAL A 93 3.46 -6.63 0.44
CA VAL A 93 4.65 -6.58 1.26
C VAL A 93 4.26 -6.63 2.72
N LEU A 94 4.84 -7.57 3.45
CA LEU A 94 4.72 -7.71 4.90
C LEU A 94 6.05 -7.32 5.52
N VAL A 95 6.02 -6.39 6.47
CA VAL A 95 7.19 -5.95 7.23
C VAL A 95 6.94 -6.26 8.70
N ASP A 96 7.80 -7.08 9.28
CA ASP A 96 7.78 -7.43 10.71
C ASP A 96 9.21 -7.48 11.29
N GLY A 97 9.33 -7.89 12.56
CA GLY A 97 10.63 -8.01 13.23
C GLY A 97 11.59 -9.02 12.60
N ASP A 98 11.10 -9.93 11.74
CA ASP A 98 11.91 -10.92 11.03
C ASP A 98 12.36 -10.43 9.64
N GLY A 99 11.80 -9.30 9.17
CA GLY A 99 12.22 -8.61 7.95
C GLY A 99 11.09 -8.34 6.96
N VAL A 100 11.48 -8.19 5.68
CA VAL A 100 10.56 -7.85 4.58
C VAL A 100 10.23 -9.09 3.75
N ARG A 101 8.94 -9.41 3.63
CA ARG A 101 8.43 -10.50 2.76
C ARG A 101 7.58 -9.92 1.65
N ARG A 102 7.87 -10.29 0.40
CA ARG A 102 7.18 -9.82 -0.81
C ARG A 102 6.50 -10.99 -1.50
N ARG A 103 5.23 -10.84 -1.86
CA ARG A 103 4.49 -11.85 -2.64
C ARG A 103 3.54 -11.18 -3.63
N PRO A 104 3.26 -11.79 -4.80
CA PRO A 104 2.24 -11.28 -5.71
C PRO A 104 0.91 -11.14 -4.99
N TRP A 105 0.24 -10.00 -5.15
CA TRP A 105 -1.11 -9.83 -4.60
C TRP A 105 -2.13 -10.25 -5.65
N LEU A 106 -2.83 -11.35 -5.38
CA LEU A 106 -3.86 -11.86 -6.28
C LEU A 106 -5.18 -11.15 -6.00
N ILE A 107 -5.40 -10.03 -6.68
CA ILE A 107 -6.70 -9.36 -6.73
C ILE A 107 -7.63 -10.27 -7.55
N ARG A 108 -8.69 -10.80 -6.91
CA ARG A 108 -9.67 -11.70 -7.51
C ARG A 108 -11.06 -11.08 -7.47
#